data_AF-A0A421J596-F1
#
_entry.id   AF-A0A421J596-F1
#
_cell.length_a   1.000
_cell.length_b   1.000
_cell.length_c   1.000
_cell.angle_alpha   90.00
_cell.angle_beta   90.00
_cell.angle_gamma   90.00
#
_symmetry.space_group_name_H-M   'P 1'
#
loop_
_entity.id
_entity.type
_entity.pdbx_description
1 polymer ?
#
loop_
_entity_poly.entity_id
_entity_poly.type
_entity_poly.pdbx_seq_one_letter_code
_entity_poly.pdbx_strand_id
1 'polypeptide(L)'
;MRLNLGLSLGLSPHLVVAAGQLLLTLSTKSHGRLAILNMVHQTYNTFITNPPLVLGSNEKSCLENLRVDFVLGSANYSKAVHAASECRINMSSRFRAVISPTFNIHDVVHRNQDPVDAELSSVILQRSADEGVVLEPQFDDLNYGHECAIEFQDIAQVVLVENVIHAEIQSFVEIPPQCMFGNEKKQIFIDSRFVDIPLNGTFSCRYGRSPTCKRNIADSSSPRYRLIEH
;
A
#
# COMPACT_ATOMS: atom_id res chain seq x y z
N MET A 1 -10.10 -40.08 21.86
CA MET A 1 -8.76 -39.67 21.41
C MET A 1 -8.67 -38.17 21.65
N ARG A 2 -7.96 -37.74 22.71
CA ARG A 2 -7.81 -36.33 23.10
C ARG A 2 -6.66 -35.73 22.29
N LEU A 3 -6.94 -34.75 21.44
CA LEU A 3 -5.91 -33.93 20.81
C LEU A 3 -5.73 -32.67 21.65
N ASN A 4 -4.60 -32.65 22.38
CA ASN A 4 -4.06 -31.48 23.05
C ASN A 4 -3.65 -30.46 21.98
N LEU A 5 -4.29 -29.29 21.95
CA LEU A 5 -3.77 -28.10 21.29
C LEU A 5 -2.87 -27.38 22.29
N GLY A 6 -1.56 -27.51 22.08
CA GLY A 6 -0.55 -26.73 22.77
C GLY A 6 -0.67 -25.26 22.39
N LEU A 7 -0.88 -24.42 23.40
CA LEU A 7 -0.76 -22.97 23.29
C LEU A 7 0.69 -22.59 23.00
N SER A 8 0.96 -22.04 21.82
CA SER A 8 2.08 -21.11 21.61
C SER A 8 1.52 -19.69 21.45
N LEU A 9 1.93 -18.84 22.37
CA LEU A 9 1.66 -17.41 22.37
C LEU A 9 2.44 -16.75 21.22
N GLY A 10 1.71 -16.42 20.16
CA GLY A 10 2.14 -15.60 19.04
C GLY A 10 0.89 -15.18 18.29
N LEU A 11 0.16 -14.20 18.84
CA LEU A 11 -1.06 -13.66 18.26
C LEU A 11 -0.72 -12.92 16.97
N SER A 12 -0.65 -13.65 15.85
CA SER A 12 -0.91 -13.06 14.54
C SER A 12 -2.40 -12.69 14.52
N PRO A 13 -2.78 -11.43 14.26
CA PRO A 13 -4.18 -11.12 13.99
C PRO A 13 -4.56 -11.91 12.73
N HIS A 14 -5.32 -12.97 12.90
CA HIS A 14 -5.84 -13.74 11.78
C HIS A 14 -6.82 -12.82 11.05
N LEU A 15 -6.44 -12.34 9.87
CA LEU A 15 -7.38 -11.67 8.98
C LEU A 15 -8.47 -12.69 8.64
N VAL A 16 -9.71 -12.41 9.01
CA VAL A 16 -10.88 -13.28 8.71
C VAL A 16 -11.56 -12.75 7.45
N VAL A 17 -10.80 -12.61 6.36
CA VAL A 17 -11.39 -12.44 5.04
C VAL A 17 -10.99 -13.65 4.22
N ALA A 18 -11.98 -14.44 3.84
CA ALA A 18 -11.74 -15.70 3.15
C ALA A 18 -11.27 -15.43 1.71
N ALA A 19 -10.23 -16.14 1.29
CA ALA A 19 -9.82 -16.19 -0.11
C ALA A 19 -11.01 -16.59 -1.00
N GLY A 20 -11.15 -15.93 -2.15
CA GLY A 20 -12.25 -16.14 -3.10
C GLY A 20 -13.49 -15.28 -2.83
N GLN A 21 -13.49 -14.42 -1.81
CA GLN A 21 -14.62 -13.53 -1.52
C GLN A 21 -14.61 -12.30 -2.44
N LEU A 22 -15.73 -12.03 -3.13
CA LEU A 22 -15.94 -10.81 -3.91
C LEU A 22 -15.95 -9.59 -2.97
N LEU A 23 -14.98 -8.70 -3.10
CA LEU A 23 -14.82 -7.47 -2.32
C LEU A 23 -15.67 -6.34 -2.90
N LEU A 24 -15.48 -6.03 -4.18
CA LEU A 24 -16.04 -4.85 -4.83
C LEU A 24 -16.39 -5.15 -6.28
N THR A 25 -17.48 -4.56 -6.77
CA THR A 25 -17.84 -4.58 -8.19
C THR A 25 -17.90 -3.15 -8.71
N LEU A 26 -17.00 -2.82 -9.62
CA LEU A 26 -17.00 -1.55 -10.31
C LEU A 26 -17.88 -1.65 -11.56
N SER A 27 -18.80 -0.70 -11.68
CA SER A 27 -19.67 -0.53 -12.83
C SER A 27 -19.87 0.95 -13.12
N THR A 28 -20.38 1.27 -14.30
CA THR A 28 -20.71 2.65 -14.66
C THR A 28 -21.78 3.27 -13.76
N LYS A 29 -22.62 2.43 -13.13
CA LYS A 29 -23.64 2.87 -12.16
C LYS A 29 -23.03 3.27 -10.82
N SER A 30 -21.98 2.59 -10.39
CA SER A 30 -21.37 2.82 -9.08
C SER A 30 -20.23 3.85 -9.12
N HIS A 31 -19.42 3.86 -10.18
CA HIS A 31 -18.15 4.64 -10.23
C HIS A 31 -18.05 5.60 -11.41
N GLY A 32 -19.11 5.68 -12.22
CA GLY A 32 -19.17 6.54 -13.38
C GLY A 32 -18.37 6.02 -14.58
N ARG A 33 -18.56 6.70 -15.71
CA ARG A 33 -18.05 6.24 -17.02
C ARG A 33 -16.52 6.29 -17.12
N LEU A 34 -15.89 7.37 -16.66
CA LEU A 34 -14.45 7.60 -16.85
C LEU A 34 -13.59 6.59 -16.09
N ALA A 35 -13.95 6.24 -14.85
CA ALA A 35 -13.22 5.25 -14.06
C ALA A 35 -13.21 3.88 -14.75
N ILE A 36 -14.39 3.43 -15.17
CA ILE A 36 -14.56 2.15 -15.87
C ILE A 36 -13.79 2.11 -17.19
N LEU A 37 -13.84 3.20 -17.96
CA LEU A 37 -13.06 3.31 -19.19
C LEU A 37 -11.56 3.20 -18.93
N ASN A 38 -11.04 3.94 -17.95
CA ASN A 38 -9.61 3.91 -17.64
C ASN A 38 -9.14 2.51 -17.25
N MET A 39 -9.91 1.80 -16.42
CA MET A 39 -9.59 0.42 -16.05
C MET A 39 -9.62 -0.52 -17.26
N VAL A 40 -10.65 -0.45 -18.11
CA VAL A 40 -10.72 -1.29 -19.32
C VAL A 40 -9.56 -0.99 -20.27
N HIS A 41 -9.23 0.28 -20.48
CA HIS A 41 -8.09 0.67 -21.30
C HIS A 41 -6.77 0.15 -20.71
N GLN A 42 -6.58 0.26 -19.40
CA GLN A 42 -5.39 -0.26 -18.72
C GLN A 42 -5.30 -1.79 -18.88
N THR A 43 -6.36 -2.51 -18.52
CA THR A 43 -6.41 -3.98 -18.66
C THR A 43 -6.20 -4.40 -20.12
N TYR A 44 -6.90 -3.78 -21.07
CA TYR A 44 -6.75 -4.10 -22.48
C TYR A 44 -5.32 -3.85 -22.96
N ASN A 45 -4.70 -2.72 -22.62
CA ASN A 45 -3.32 -2.44 -23.01
C ASN A 45 -2.31 -3.41 -22.37
N THR A 46 -2.60 -3.93 -21.17
CA THR A 46 -1.79 -4.96 -20.51
C THR A 46 -1.85 -6.30 -21.24
N PHE A 47 -3.04 -6.72 -21.69
CA PHE A 47 -3.22 -8.06 -22.29
C PHE A 47 -3.18 -8.07 -23.82
N ILE A 48 -3.50 -6.96 -24.47
CA ILE A 48 -3.62 -6.82 -25.93
C ILE A 48 -2.83 -5.59 -26.36
N THR A 49 -1.67 -5.83 -26.99
CA THR A 49 -0.74 -4.78 -27.38
C THR A 49 -1.13 -4.08 -28.68
N ASN A 50 -1.93 -4.71 -29.56
CA ASN A 50 -2.44 -4.12 -30.82
C ASN A 50 -3.63 -4.91 -31.40
N PRO A 51 -4.62 -4.25 -32.04
CA PRO A 51 -4.80 -2.80 -32.20
C PRO A 51 -5.34 -2.14 -30.91
N PRO A 52 -5.20 -0.80 -30.76
CA PRO A 52 -5.72 -0.08 -29.60
C PRO A 52 -7.24 -0.24 -29.47
N LEU A 53 -7.73 -0.11 -28.23
CA LEU A 53 -9.15 -0.17 -27.92
C LEU A 53 -9.93 0.88 -28.75
N VAL A 54 -10.75 0.44 -29.69
CA VAL A 54 -11.69 1.32 -30.41
C VAL A 54 -13.11 0.99 -29.95
N LEU A 55 -13.69 1.90 -29.17
CA LEU A 55 -15.09 1.81 -28.78
C LEU A 55 -15.95 2.14 -30.00
N GLY A 56 -16.60 1.13 -30.57
CA GLY A 56 -17.48 1.29 -31.72
C GLY A 56 -18.79 2.02 -31.39
N SER A 57 -19.72 2.05 -32.34
CA SER A 57 -21.05 2.71 -32.23
C SER A 57 -21.92 2.21 -31.07
N ASN A 58 -21.57 1.07 -30.45
CA ASN A 58 -22.26 0.49 -29.30
C ASN A 58 -21.61 0.82 -27.95
N GLU A 59 -20.73 1.83 -27.89
CA GLU A 59 -20.01 2.23 -26.67
C GLU A 59 -20.92 2.34 -25.44
N LYS A 60 -22.09 2.97 -25.55
CA LYS A 60 -23.01 3.13 -24.42
C LYS A 60 -23.50 1.78 -23.87
N SER A 61 -23.97 0.90 -24.75
CA SER A 61 -24.45 -0.44 -24.39
C SER A 61 -23.31 -1.33 -23.86
N CYS A 62 -22.11 -1.14 -24.40
CA CYS A 62 -20.90 -1.79 -23.92
C CYS A 62 -20.59 -1.40 -22.46
N LEU A 63 -20.50 -0.10 -22.18
CA LEU A 63 -20.12 0.42 -20.86
C LEU A 63 -21.17 0.17 -19.78
N GLU A 64 -22.46 0.11 -20.14
CA GLU A 64 -23.53 -0.21 -19.19
C GLU A 64 -23.47 -1.65 -18.67
N ASN A 65 -22.89 -2.55 -19.45
CA ASN A 65 -22.80 -3.97 -19.11
C ASN A 65 -21.41 -4.41 -18.64
N LEU A 66 -20.42 -3.53 -18.75
CA LEU A 66 -19.07 -3.82 -18.32
C LEU A 66 -18.97 -3.79 -16.79
N ARG A 67 -18.31 -4.81 -16.24
CA ARG A 67 -18.11 -4.98 -14.80
C ARG A 67 -16.67 -5.38 -14.54
N VAL A 68 -16.14 -4.85 -13.45
CA VAL A 68 -14.85 -5.27 -12.91
C VAL A 68 -15.09 -5.76 -11.50
N ASP A 69 -14.86 -7.05 -11.29
CA ASP A 69 -15.04 -7.69 -9.99
C ASP A 69 -13.68 -7.87 -9.32
N PHE A 70 -13.58 -7.41 -8.08
CA PHE A 70 -12.38 -7.54 -7.26
C PHE A 70 -12.62 -8.62 -6.22
N VAL A 71 -11.78 -9.65 -6.24
CA VAL A 71 -11.88 -10.80 -5.35
C VAL A 71 -10.60 -10.87 -4.52
N LEU A 72 -10.73 -11.09 -3.21
CA LEU A 72 -9.56 -11.31 -2.37
C LEU A 72 -8.90 -12.65 -2.74
N GLY A 73 -7.68 -12.62 -3.23
CA GLY A 73 -6.88 -13.82 -3.48
C GLY A 73 -6.22 -14.32 -2.20
N SER A 74 -5.42 -13.46 -1.57
CA SER A 74 -4.73 -13.77 -0.33
C SER A 74 -4.51 -12.50 0.50
N ALA A 75 -4.25 -12.65 1.79
CA ALA A 75 -3.85 -11.53 2.64
C ALA A 75 -2.85 -11.99 3.69
N ASN A 76 -1.76 -11.25 3.84
CA ASN A 76 -0.68 -11.60 4.73
C ASN A 76 -0.27 -10.40 5.57
N TYR A 77 -0.03 -10.65 6.85
CA TYR A 77 0.50 -9.65 7.76
C TYR A 77 2.02 -9.58 7.63
N SER A 78 2.57 -8.39 7.45
CA SER A 78 4.01 -8.18 7.39
C SER A 78 4.40 -6.82 7.98
N LYS A 79 5.70 -6.51 7.95
CA LYS A 79 6.23 -5.21 8.35
C LYS A 79 6.77 -4.46 7.15
N ALA A 80 6.35 -3.21 7.01
CA ALA A 80 6.91 -2.26 6.06
C ALA A 80 7.85 -1.28 6.77
N VAL A 81 8.86 -0.77 6.05
CA VAL A 81 9.83 0.18 6.60
C VAL A 81 9.99 1.35 5.65
N HIS A 82 9.62 2.53 6.14
CA HIS A 82 9.66 3.78 5.37
C HIS A 82 10.69 4.74 5.97
N ALA A 83 11.33 5.53 5.11
CA ALA A 83 12.18 6.62 5.55
C ALA A 83 11.32 7.67 6.24
N ALA A 84 11.63 7.98 7.51
CA ALA A 84 10.84 8.90 8.31
C ALA A 84 11.55 10.24 8.61
N SER A 85 12.82 10.39 8.24
CA SER A 85 13.58 11.64 8.37
C SER A 85 14.54 11.81 7.20
N GLU A 86 15.26 12.94 7.18
CA GLU A 86 16.48 13.06 6.38
C GLU A 86 17.52 11.99 6.77
N CYS A 87 18.38 11.63 5.81
CA CYS A 87 19.54 10.79 6.06
C CYS A 87 20.70 11.68 6.48
N ARG A 88 21.33 11.46 7.64
CA ARG A 88 22.37 12.36 8.15
C ARG A 88 23.61 11.60 8.56
N ILE A 89 24.77 12.21 8.29
CA ILE A 89 26.08 11.78 8.80
C ILE A 89 26.61 12.84 9.78
N ASN A 90 27.09 12.41 10.94
CA ASN A 90 27.70 13.35 11.88
C ASN A 90 29.20 13.49 11.60
N MET A 91 29.61 14.67 11.13
CA MET A 91 31.03 14.97 10.88
C MET A 91 31.71 15.69 12.05
N SER A 92 31.00 15.93 13.16
CA SER A 92 31.54 16.54 14.37
C SER A 92 32.13 15.48 15.29
N SER A 93 33.41 15.63 15.65
CA SER A 93 34.05 14.79 16.67
C SER A 93 33.77 15.25 18.10
N ARG A 94 33.07 16.38 18.28
CA ARG A 94 32.82 17.02 19.59
C ARG A 94 31.37 16.95 20.04
N PHE A 95 30.44 16.89 19.10
CA PHE A 95 29.01 16.96 19.36
C PHE A 95 28.30 15.81 18.67
N ARG A 96 27.27 15.28 19.32
CA ARG A 96 26.33 14.35 18.69
C ARG A 96 25.38 15.14 17.80
N ALA A 97 25.06 14.58 16.65
CA ALA A 97 23.94 15.09 15.86
C ALA A 97 22.67 14.37 16.30
N VAL A 98 21.55 15.08 16.33
CA VAL A 98 20.23 14.50 16.60
C VAL A 98 19.37 14.62 15.34
N ILE A 99 18.67 13.54 15.01
CA ILE A 99 17.64 13.50 13.98
C ILE A 99 16.32 13.02 14.58
N SER A 100 15.23 13.58 14.09
CA SER A 100 13.86 13.28 14.52
C SER A 100 12.98 12.97 13.30
N PRO A 101 11.83 12.30 13.48
CA PRO A 101 10.87 12.11 12.41
C PRO A 101 10.42 13.44 11.80
N THR A 102 10.17 13.43 10.48
CA THR A 102 9.43 14.48 9.79
C THR A 102 7.97 14.44 10.27
N PHE A 103 7.41 15.61 10.57
CA PHE A 103 6.01 15.72 11.00
C PHE A 103 5.04 15.16 9.95
N ASN A 104 3.99 14.47 10.39
CA ASN A 104 2.97 13.82 9.54
C ASN A 104 3.52 12.92 8.43
N ILE A 105 4.67 12.28 8.65
CA ILE A 105 5.28 11.43 7.63
C ILE A 105 4.44 10.21 7.23
N HIS A 106 3.58 9.68 8.12
CA HIS A 106 2.65 8.60 7.78
C HIS A 106 1.67 9.03 6.68
N ASP A 107 1.09 10.24 6.78
CA ASP A 107 0.23 10.79 5.73
C ASP A 107 0.96 10.90 4.41
N VAL A 108 2.22 11.34 4.43
CA VAL A 108 3.02 11.52 3.21
C VAL A 108 3.34 10.19 2.55
N VAL A 109 3.63 9.15 3.34
CA VAL A 109 3.89 7.79 2.83
C VAL A 109 2.64 7.23 2.14
N HIS A 110 1.44 7.49 2.68
CA HIS A 110 0.18 6.91 2.18
C HIS A 110 -0.64 7.86 1.27
N ARG A 111 -0.18 9.09 1.02
CA ARG A 111 -0.94 10.16 0.33
C ARG A 111 -1.42 9.81 -1.07
N ASN A 112 -0.68 8.97 -1.79
CA ASN A 112 -0.90 8.70 -3.21
C ASN A 112 -1.60 7.35 -3.46
N GLN A 113 -2.39 6.86 -2.50
CA GLN A 113 -3.20 5.67 -2.71
C GLN A 113 -4.25 5.91 -3.80
N ASP A 114 -4.37 4.96 -4.73
CA ASP A 114 -5.43 4.94 -5.72
C ASP A 114 -6.80 4.91 -5.02
N PRO A 115 -7.80 5.69 -5.46
CA PRO A 115 -9.14 5.67 -4.87
C PRO A 115 -9.76 4.26 -4.77
N VAL A 116 -9.49 3.39 -5.75
CA VAL A 116 -9.94 1.99 -5.74
C VAL A 116 -9.21 1.20 -4.64
N ASP A 117 -7.93 1.45 -4.42
CA ASP A 117 -7.16 0.80 -3.35
C ASP A 117 -7.67 1.22 -1.96
N ALA A 118 -8.00 2.50 -1.80
CA ALA A 118 -8.59 3.01 -0.56
C ALA A 118 -9.96 2.37 -0.29
N GLU A 119 -10.81 2.20 -1.31
CA GLU A 119 -12.11 1.55 -1.16
C GLU A 119 -11.96 0.05 -0.85
N LEU A 120 -11.08 -0.66 -1.55
CA LEU A 120 -10.78 -2.06 -1.28
C LEU A 120 -10.24 -2.26 0.14
N SER A 121 -9.36 -1.38 0.60
CA SER A 121 -8.84 -1.37 1.98
C SER A 121 -9.98 -1.23 2.98
N SER A 122 -10.86 -0.25 2.78
CA SER A 122 -12.04 -0.02 3.63
C SER A 122 -12.96 -1.24 3.70
N VAL A 123 -13.24 -1.88 2.55
CA VAL A 123 -14.07 -3.10 2.50
C VAL A 123 -13.42 -4.26 3.25
N ILE A 124 -12.11 -4.45 3.11
CA ILE A 124 -11.38 -5.52 3.82
C ILE A 124 -11.44 -5.30 5.33
N LEU A 125 -11.24 -4.07 5.80
CA LEU A 125 -11.29 -3.73 7.22
C LEU A 125 -12.71 -3.91 7.78
N GLN A 126 -13.73 -3.42 7.07
CA GLN A 126 -15.13 -3.57 7.47
C GLN A 126 -15.53 -5.04 7.60
N ARG A 127 -15.18 -5.87 6.61
CA ARG A 127 -15.50 -7.31 6.65
C ARG A 127 -14.78 -8.04 7.77
N SER A 128 -13.53 -7.67 8.02
CA SER A 128 -12.78 -8.21 9.16
C SER A 128 -13.51 -7.89 10.48
N ALA A 129 -14.03 -6.66 10.61
CA ALA A 129 -14.80 -6.23 11.77
C ALA A 129 -16.14 -6.99 11.90
N ASP A 130 -16.84 -7.23 10.79
CA ASP A 130 -18.09 -8.01 10.77
C ASP A 130 -17.88 -9.45 11.27
N GLU A 131 -16.70 -10.02 11.03
CA GLU A 131 -16.27 -11.34 11.53
C GLU A 131 -15.66 -11.29 12.95
N GLY A 132 -15.72 -10.13 13.62
CA GLY A 132 -15.27 -9.91 14.99
C GLY A 132 -13.78 -9.60 15.15
N VAL A 133 -13.05 -9.32 14.06
CA VAL A 133 -11.64 -8.91 14.08
C VAL A 133 -11.53 -7.43 13.73
N VAL A 134 -11.45 -6.61 14.77
CA VAL A 134 -11.30 -5.15 14.61
C VAL A 134 -9.85 -4.81 14.28
N LEU A 135 -9.63 -4.34 13.05
CA LEU A 135 -8.34 -3.87 12.55
C LEU A 135 -8.49 -2.39 12.27
N GLU A 136 -8.22 -1.55 13.26
CA GLU A 136 -8.31 -0.10 13.11
C GLU A 136 -6.92 0.49 12.86
N PRO A 137 -6.73 1.28 11.80
CA PRO A 137 -5.53 2.07 11.62
C PRO A 137 -5.32 3.04 12.79
N GLN A 138 -4.20 2.91 13.50
CA GLN A 138 -3.82 3.68 14.69
C GLN A 138 -2.48 4.36 14.46
N PHE A 139 -2.54 5.61 13.97
CA PHE A 139 -1.37 6.45 13.73
C PHE A 139 -1.34 7.72 14.61
N ASP A 140 -2.41 7.98 15.36
CA ASP A 140 -2.54 9.15 16.22
C ASP A 140 -1.50 9.17 17.36
N ASP A 141 -1.07 7.99 17.82
CA ASP A 141 -0.12 7.81 18.92
C ASP A 141 1.35 7.73 18.47
N LEU A 142 1.66 8.09 17.21
CA LEU A 142 3.05 8.10 16.74
C LEU A 142 3.90 9.10 17.54
N ASN A 143 4.99 8.61 18.14
CA ASN A 143 5.89 9.44 18.94
C ASN A 143 6.80 10.34 18.09
N TYR A 144 6.29 11.48 17.63
CA TYR A 144 7.06 12.49 16.89
C TYR A 144 8.20 13.13 17.70
N GLY A 145 8.23 12.93 19.02
CA GLY A 145 9.36 13.29 19.89
C GLY A 145 10.48 12.25 19.90
N HIS A 146 10.41 11.19 19.09
CA HIS A 146 11.49 10.22 18.97
C HIS A 146 12.75 10.88 18.39
N GLU A 147 13.89 10.66 19.03
CA GLU A 147 15.17 11.24 18.64
C GLU A 147 16.24 10.17 18.53
N CYS A 148 17.04 10.24 17.46
CA CYS A 148 18.21 9.40 17.26
C CYS A 148 19.47 10.24 17.35
N ALA A 149 20.29 9.95 18.36
CA ALA A 149 21.62 10.52 18.49
C ALA A 149 22.59 9.78 17.55
N ILE A 150 23.43 10.54 16.85
CA ILE A 150 24.41 10.07 15.86
C ILE A 150 25.80 10.44 16.35
N GLU A 151 26.66 9.43 16.51
CA GLU A 151 28.05 9.61 16.92
C GLU A 151 28.94 10.04 15.76
N PHE A 152 30.17 10.43 16.04
CA PHE A 152 31.11 10.87 15.01
C PHE A 152 31.32 9.82 13.92
N GLN A 153 31.18 10.25 12.67
CA GLN A 153 31.23 9.45 11.44
C GLN A 153 30.11 8.43 11.24
N ASP A 154 29.15 8.35 12.17
CA ASP A 154 27.96 7.52 11.98
C ASP A 154 26.98 8.18 11.03
N ILE A 155 26.29 7.33 10.27
CA ILE A 155 25.19 7.69 9.38
C ILE A 155 23.91 7.08 9.95
N ALA A 156 22.84 7.87 10.01
CA ALA A 156 21.56 7.38 10.51
C ALA A 156 20.38 8.06 9.81
N GLN A 157 19.23 7.41 9.92
CA GLN A 157 17.93 7.91 9.51
C GLN A 157 16.89 7.37 10.49
N VAL A 158 15.91 8.19 10.88
CA VAL A 158 14.71 7.69 11.56
C VAL A 158 13.85 6.98 10.52
N VAL A 159 13.37 5.79 10.83
CA VAL A 159 12.47 5.02 9.98
C VAL A 159 11.13 4.81 10.68
N LEU A 160 10.05 4.79 9.90
CA LEU A 160 8.72 4.38 10.32
C LEU A 160 8.60 2.89 10.00
N VAL A 161 8.46 2.06 11.04
CA VAL A 161 8.22 0.63 10.91
C VAL A 161 6.74 0.39 11.13
N GLU A 162 6.05 -0.01 10.08
CA GLU A 162 4.61 -0.23 10.09
C GLU A 162 4.27 -1.71 10.11
N ASN A 163 3.18 -2.03 10.78
CA ASN A 163 2.50 -3.29 10.61
C ASN A 163 1.48 -3.12 9.48
N VAL A 164 1.58 -3.96 8.46
CA VAL A 164 0.82 -3.80 7.21
C VAL A 164 0.19 -5.14 6.82
N ILE A 165 -1.04 -5.08 6.34
CA ILE A 165 -1.66 -6.21 5.63
C ILE A 165 -1.39 -6.03 4.15
N HIS A 166 -0.71 -7.00 3.55
CA HIS A 166 -0.56 -7.11 2.11
C HIS A 166 -1.67 -7.99 1.57
N ALA A 167 -2.66 -7.37 0.94
CA ALA A 167 -3.76 -8.04 0.29
C ALA A 167 -3.46 -8.20 -1.21
N GLU A 168 -3.46 -9.44 -1.68
CA GLU A 168 -3.47 -9.77 -3.10
C GLU A 168 -4.91 -9.85 -3.58
N ILE A 169 -5.26 -9.01 -4.54
CA ILE A 169 -6.61 -8.88 -5.08
C ILE A 169 -6.57 -9.28 -6.55
N GLN A 170 -7.45 -10.20 -6.92
CA GLN A 170 -7.66 -10.60 -8.30
C GLN A 170 -8.78 -9.74 -8.88
N SER A 171 -8.48 -9.02 -9.97
CA SER A 171 -9.48 -8.29 -10.74
C SER A 171 -9.93 -9.12 -11.93
N PHE A 172 -11.22 -9.34 -12.04
CA PHE A 172 -11.87 -9.99 -13.17
C PHE A 172 -12.58 -8.93 -14.00
N VAL A 173 -12.05 -8.66 -15.19
CA VAL A 173 -12.67 -7.75 -16.16
C VAL A 173 -13.40 -8.60 -17.18
N GLU A 174 -14.73 -8.64 -17.08
CA GLU A 174 -15.56 -9.27 -18.09
C GLU A 174 -15.97 -8.22 -19.12
N ILE A 175 -15.42 -8.36 -20.33
CA ILE A 175 -15.81 -7.51 -21.45
C ILE A 175 -17.02 -8.14 -22.16
N PRO A 176 -18.17 -7.43 -22.20
CA PRO A 176 -19.35 -7.93 -22.87
C PRO A 176 -19.12 -8.16 -24.37
N PRO A 177 -19.74 -9.18 -25.00
CA PRO A 177 -19.61 -9.41 -26.43
C PRO A 177 -19.98 -8.20 -27.27
N GLN A 178 -20.95 -7.38 -26.88
CA GLN A 178 -21.31 -6.15 -27.60
C GLN A 178 -20.19 -5.10 -27.66
N CYS A 179 -19.16 -5.24 -26.82
CA CYS A 179 -17.93 -4.44 -26.85
C CYS A 179 -16.87 -4.97 -27.82
N MET A 180 -17.13 -6.07 -28.56
CA MET A 180 -16.14 -6.91 -29.29
C MET A 180 -14.85 -6.18 -29.64
N PHE A 181 -13.78 -6.48 -28.91
CA PHE A 181 -12.43 -6.10 -29.29
C PHE A 181 -11.81 -7.25 -30.09
N GLY A 182 -12.17 -7.38 -31.37
CA GLY A 182 -11.73 -8.49 -32.23
C GLY A 182 -12.64 -9.74 -32.17
N ASN A 183 -12.15 -10.87 -32.69
CA ASN A 183 -12.95 -12.08 -32.97
C ASN A 183 -13.07 -13.06 -31.79
N GLU A 184 -12.66 -12.68 -30.58
CA GLU A 184 -12.68 -13.60 -29.44
C GLU A 184 -14.07 -13.68 -28.77
N LYS A 185 -14.55 -14.90 -28.56
CA LYS A 185 -15.92 -15.18 -28.09
C LYS A 185 -16.14 -14.97 -26.58
N LYS A 186 -15.06 -14.84 -25.80
CA LYS A 186 -15.09 -14.50 -24.36
C LYS A 186 -13.80 -13.74 -24.01
N GLN A 187 -13.95 -12.55 -23.45
CA GLN A 187 -12.83 -11.68 -23.05
C GLN A 187 -12.91 -11.44 -21.55
N ILE A 188 -12.58 -12.47 -20.78
CA ILE A 188 -12.38 -12.37 -19.34
C ILE A 188 -10.89 -12.18 -19.12
N PHE A 189 -10.50 -11.03 -18.60
CA PHE A 189 -9.13 -10.73 -18.24
C PHE A 189 -8.99 -10.82 -16.73
N ILE A 190 -7.95 -11.52 -16.28
CA ILE A 190 -7.63 -11.69 -14.87
C ILE A 190 -6.29 -11.01 -14.64
N ASP A 191 -6.28 -10.03 -13.75
CA ASP A 191 -5.07 -9.34 -13.33
C ASP A 191 -4.95 -9.41 -11.80
N SER A 192 -3.72 -9.25 -11.31
CA SER A 192 -3.40 -9.27 -9.89
C SER A 192 -2.94 -7.88 -9.44
N ARG A 193 -3.53 -7.39 -8.37
CA ARG A 193 -3.21 -6.12 -7.74
C ARG A 193 -2.85 -6.34 -6.28
N PHE A 194 -1.86 -5.59 -5.77
CA PHE A 194 -1.52 -5.61 -4.36
C PHE A 194 -2.02 -4.33 -3.69
N VAL A 195 -2.69 -4.49 -2.56
CA VAL A 195 -3.17 -3.39 -1.72
C VAL A 195 -2.56 -3.54 -0.34
N ASP A 196 -1.83 -2.50 0.07
CA ASP A 196 -1.18 -2.42 1.37
C ASP A 196 -2.07 -1.63 2.34
N ILE A 197 -2.49 -2.28 3.42
CA ILE A 197 -3.34 -1.68 4.44
C ILE A 197 -2.51 -1.46 5.71
N PRO A 198 -2.02 -0.23 5.95
CA PRO A 198 -1.22 0.08 7.12
C PRO A 198 -2.10 0.13 8.37
N LEU A 199 -1.70 -0.57 9.43
CA LEU A 199 -2.49 -0.68 10.67
C LEU A 199 -1.95 0.20 11.79
N ASN A 200 -0.64 0.23 12.00
CA ASN A 200 -0.01 1.11 12.96
C ASN A 200 1.48 1.14 12.67
N GLY A 201 2.20 2.03 13.35
CA GLY A 201 3.64 2.10 13.20
C GLY A 201 4.37 2.58 14.44
N THR A 202 5.68 2.45 14.38
CA THR A 202 6.60 2.97 15.40
C THR A 202 7.80 3.60 14.72
N PHE A 203 8.32 4.67 15.30
CA PHE A 203 9.61 5.21 14.87
C PHE A 203 10.77 4.44 15.48
N SER A 204 11.81 4.22 14.67
CA SER A 204 13.03 3.55 15.10
C SER A 204 14.24 4.23 14.48
N CYS A 205 15.35 4.24 15.21
CA CYS A 205 16.64 4.63 14.68
C CYS A 205 17.19 3.54 13.77
N ARG A 206 17.55 3.90 12.54
CA ARG A 206 18.34 3.04 11.65
C ARG A 206 19.73 3.61 11.49
N TYR A 207 20.68 2.95 12.12
CA TYR A 207 22.11 3.25 11.99
C TYR A 207 22.71 2.51 10.80
N GLY A 208 23.71 3.12 10.18
CA GLY A 208 24.38 2.59 9.01
C GLY A 208 23.65 2.85 7.70
N ARG A 209 24.22 2.31 6.62
CA ARG A 209 23.71 2.54 5.27
C ARG A 209 22.42 1.75 5.01
N SER A 210 21.50 2.36 4.28
CA SER A 210 20.27 1.75 3.81
C SER A 210 20.00 2.13 2.35
N PRO A 211 18.98 1.53 1.69
CA PRO A 211 18.56 1.97 0.36
C PRO A 211 18.23 3.46 0.30
N THR A 212 17.62 4.01 1.36
CA THR A 212 17.18 5.40 1.49
C THR A 212 18.19 6.31 2.20
N CYS A 213 19.26 5.76 2.77
CA CYS A 213 20.26 6.51 3.51
C CYS A 213 21.68 6.04 3.18
N LYS A 214 22.34 6.79 2.31
CA LYS A 214 23.72 6.55 1.85
C LYS A 214 24.53 7.82 1.99
N ARG A 215 25.85 7.68 2.01
CA ARG A 215 26.76 8.81 2.25
C ARG A 215 26.54 9.99 1.29
N ASN A 216 26.39 9.70 0.00
CA ASN A 216 26.10 10.73 -1.01
C ASN A 216 24.76 11.46 -0.79
N ILE A 217 23.77 10.81 -0.18
CA ILE A 217 22.48 11.42 0.19
C ILE A 217 22.65 12.25 1.48
N ALA A 218 23.42 11.76 2.44
CA ALA A 218 23.71 12.48 3.67
C ALA A 218 24.55 13.75 3.42
N ASP A 219 25.49 13.68 2.48
CA ASP A 219 26.35 14.81 2.12
C ASP A 219 25.56 15.91 1.40
N SER A 220 24.52 15.57 0.62
CA SER A 220 23.67 16.53 -0.10
C SER A 220 22.56 17.14 0.76
N SER A 221 22.17 16.48 1.85
CA SER A 221 21.08 16.89 2.74
C SER A 221 21.56 17.63 3.98
N SER A 222 22.83 18.01 4.08
CA SER A 222 23.39 18.70 5.24
C SER A 222 23.12 20.22 5.19
N PRO A 223 22.08 20.76 5.89
CA PRO A 223 22.07 22.17 6.21
C PRO A 223 23.20 22.42 7.23
N ARG A 224 23.97 23.50 7.03
CA ARG A 224 24.99 23.93 7.99
C ARG A 224 24.40 24.00 9.41
N TYR A 225 24.74 23.01 10.23
CA TYR A 225 24.70 22.98 11.70
C TYR A 225 23.40 23.47 12.38
N ARG A 226 22.52 22.53 12.78
CA ARG A 226 21.80 22.66 14.06
C ARG A 226 22.68 22.00 15.13
N LEU A 227 23.46 22.82 15.84
CA LEU A 227 24.15 22.46 17.08
C LEU A 227 23.22 22.87 18.22
N ILE A 228 22.92 21.96 19.14
CA ILE A 228 22.25 22.29 20.40
C ILE A 228 23.38 22.45 21.42
N GLU A 229 23.55 23.66 21.95
CA GLU A 229 24.37 23.91 23.15
C GLU A 229 23.55 23.58 24.39
N HIS A 230 24.17 22.91 25.37
CA HIS A 230 23.58 22.59 26.67
C HIS A 230 23.55 23.80 27.60
#